data_AF-A0A4R9VHM0-F1
#
_entry.id   AF-A0A4R9VHM0-F1
#
_cell.length_a   1.000
_cell.length_b   1.000
_cell.length_c   1.000
_cell.angle_alpha   90.00
_cell.angle_beta   90.00
_cell.angle_gamma   90.00
#
_symmetry.space_group_name_H-M   'P 1'
#
loop_
_entity.id
_entity.type
_entity.pdbx_description
1 polymer ?
#
loop_
_entity_poly.entity_id
_entity_poly.type
_entity_poly.pdbx_seq_one_letter_code
_entity_poly.pdbx_strand_id
1 'polypeptide(L)'
;GQHEDVLVVRADGEVERIDTLDLGLPVGLESDISQFIDTRDIRFGSGDVIVLHTDGVTEAEDQNKRLFGFERLSQSVQRRHGRSAEEIKTGIVDDLMAHIGIQKIHDDITLVII
;
A
#
# COMPACT_ATOMS: atom_id res chain seq x y z
N GLY A 1 -14.19 -1.16 -6.12
CA GLY A 1 -13.54 -2.31 -6.77
C GLY A 1 -12.48 -2.84 -5.84
N GLN A 2 -12.32 -4.16 -5.75
CA GLN A 2 -11.32 -4.77 -4.87
C GLN A 2 -9.91 -4.47 -5.39
N HIS A 3 -9.03 -4.07 -4.48
CA HIS A 3 -7.60 -3.89 -4.66
C HIS A 3 -6.88 -4.34 -3.38
N GLU A 4 -5.57 -4.10 -3.29
CA GLU A 4 -4.90 -4.11 -2.00
C GLU A 4 -5.48 -3.04 -1.07
N ASP A 5 -5.15 -3.15 0.21
CA ASP A 5 -5.57 -2.15 1.19
C ASP A 5 -5.00 -0.77 0.87
N VAL A 6 -5.81 0.26 1.09
CA VAL A 6 -5.35 1.64 0.96
C VAL A 6 -4.84 2.10 2.31
N LEU A 7 -3.60 2.56 2.35
CA LEU A 7 -3.01 3.16 3.53
C LEU A 7 -3.20 4.67 3.48
N VAL A 8 -3.79 5.25 4.53
CA VAL A 8 -3.93 6.69 4.69
C VAL A 8 -3.17 7.13 5.93
N VAL A 9 -2.23 8.06 5.77
CA VAL A 9 -1.59 8.74 6.90
C VAL A 9 -2.23 10.11 7.04
N ARG A 10 -2.88 10.34 8.16
CA ARG A 10 -3.53 11.61 8.47
C ARG A 10 -2.50 12.69 8.77
N ALA A 11 -2.89 13.94 8.61
CA ALA A 11 -2.05 15.11 8.90
C ALA A 11 -1.54 15.17 10.37
N ASP A 12 -2.17 14.45 11.30
CA ASP A 12 -1.71 14.31 12.69
C ASP A 12 -0.77 13.11 12.91
N GLY A 13 -0.49 12.34 11.85
CA GLY A 13 0.36 11.15 11.84
C GLY A 13 -0.37 9.84 12.13
N GLU A 14 -1.69 9.85 12.39
CA GLU A 14 -2.46 8.62 12.53
C GLU A 14 -2.47 7.83 11.22
N VAL A 15 -2.41 6.50 11.33
CA VAL A 15 -2.45 5.59 10.19
C VAL A 15 -3.80 4.88 10.17
N GLU A 16 -4.48 5.00 9.05
CA GLU A 16 -5.70 4.26 8.75
C GLU A 16 -5.44 3.24 7.64
N ARG A 17 -5.86 2.00 7.88
CA ARG A 17 -5.94 0.94 6.86
C ARG A 17 -7.37 0.89 6.36
N ILE A 18 -7.56 1.14 5.07
CA ILE A 18 -8.86 1.03 4.41
C ILE A 18 -8.91 -0.30 3.68
N ASP A 19 -9.63 -1.24 4.27
CA ASP A 19 -9.95 -2.54 3.66
C ASP A 19 -10.85 -2.34 2.44
N THR A 20 -10.47 -2.96 1.32
CA THR A 20 -11.20 -2.90 0.05
C THR A 20 -11.78 -4.25 -0.39
N LEU A 21 -11.64 -5.30 0.43
CA LEU A 21 -12.06 -6.67 0.11
C LEU A 21 -13.52 -6.74 -0.34
N ASP A 22 -14.41 -6.06 0.38
CA ASP A 22 -15.85 -6.06 0.10
C ASP A 22 -16.28 -5.03 -0.96
N LEU A 23 -15.33 -4.33 -1.61
CA LEU A 23 -15.64 -3.28 -2.60
C LEU A 23 -15.65 -3.80 -4.05
N GLY A 24 -15.35 -5.09 -4.29
CA GLY A 24 -15.36 -5.64 -5.65
C GLY A 24 -14.92 -7.09 -5.71
N LEU A 25 -14.70 -7.53 -6.96
CA LEU A 25 -14.04 -8.79 -7.28
C LEU A 25 -12.91 -8.53 -8.28
N PRO A 26 -11.93 -9.44 -8.40
CA PRO A 26 -10.94 -9.35 -9.46
C PRO A 26 -11.63 -9.36 -10.82
N VAL A 27 -11.28 -8.39 -11.66
CA VAL A 27 -11.88 -8.24 -12.99
C VAL A 27 -11.60 -9.49 -13.83
N GLY A 28 -12.62 -10.00 -14.50
CA GLY A 28 -12.52 -11.17 -15.37
C GLY A 28 -12.83 -12.50 -14.70
N LEU A 29 -13.11 -12.52 -13.39
CA LEU A 29 -13.57 -13.72 -12.69
C LEU A 29 -15.05 -14.06 -12.98
N GLU A 30 -15.89 -13.04 -13.09
CA GLU A 30 -17.31 -13.16 -13.41
C GLU A 30 -17.69 -12.15 -14.50
N SER A 31 -18.67 -12.52 -15.32
CA SER A 31 -19.16 -11.74 -16.46
C SER A 31 -19.97 -10.51 -16.04
N ASP A 32 -20.75 -10.63 -14.95
CA ASP A 32 -21.49 -9.54 -14.33
C ASP A 32 -21.09 -9.39 -12.86
N ILE A 33 -20.32 -8.34 -12.59
CA ILE A 33 -19.85 -8.01 -11.24
C ILE A 33 -20.68 -6.90 -10.57
N SER A 34 -21.78 -6.45 -11.17
CA SER A 34 -22.54 -5.29 -10.70
C SER A 34 -23.02 -5.41 -9.24
N GLN A 35 -23.37 -6.62 -8.80
CA GLN A 35 -23.80 -6.91 -7.43
C GLN A 35 -22.65 -6.95 -6.40
N PHE A 36 -21.39 -7.01 -6.86
CA PHE A 36 -20.21 -7.12 -6.00
C PHE A 36 -19.41 -5.81 -5.94
N ILE A 37 -19.74 -4.81 -6.76
CA ILE A 37 -19.05 -3.52 -6.76
C ILE A 37 -19.65 -2.63 -5.69
N ASP A 38 -18.80 -2.09 -4.84
CA ASP A 38 -19.12 -0.99 -3.95
C ASP A 38 -18.03 0.10 -4.00
N THR A 39 -18.35 1.27 -3.44
CA THR A 39 -17.46 2.43 -3.38
C THR A 39 -17.36 2.92 -1.95
N ARG A 40 -16.16 3.34 -1.56
CA ARG A 40 -15.90 3.95 -0.27
C ARG A 40 -15.31 5.33 -0.46
N ASP A 41 -15.99 6.34 0.09
CA ASP A 41 -15.48 7.71 0.12
C ASP A 41 -14.49 7.88 1.27
N ILE A 42 -13.27 8.28 0.93
CA ILE A 42 -12.22 8.62 1.88
C ILE A 42 -12.05 10.13 1.88
N ARG A 43 -12.26 10.78 3.03
CA ARG A 43 -11.94 12.20 3.18
C ARG A 43 -10.43 12.37 3.09
N PHE A 44 -9.99 13.32 2.26
CA PHE A 44 -8.58 13.61 2.03
C PHE A 44 -8.34 15.11 2.18
N GLY A 45 -7.51 15.48 3.15
CA GLY A 45 -7.21 16.86 3.50
C GLY A 45 -5.76 17.25 3.22
N SER A 46 -5.46 18.55 3.37
CA SER A 46 -4.09 19.03 3.30
C SER A 46 -3.25 18.40 4.40
N GLY A 47 -2.12 17.79 4.02
CA GLY A 47 -1.21 17.11 4.94
C GLY A 47 -1.50 15.63 5.13
N ASP A 48 -2.66 15.13 4.67
CA ASP A 48 -2.87 13.69 4.56
C ASP A 48 -2.00 13.12 3.43
N VAL A 49 -1.67 11.83 3.53
CA VAL A 49 -0.96 11.07 2.52
C VAL A 49 -1.74 9.80 2.22
N ILE A 50 -1.95 9.48 0.94
CA ILE A 50 -2.48 8.18 0.51
C ILE A 50 -1.36 7.37 -0.13
N VAL A 51 -1.26 6.09 0.25
CA VAL A 51 -0.34 5.13 -0.36
C VAL A 51 -1.15 4.01 -0.98
N LEU A 52 -0.98 3.84 -2.29
CA LEU A 52 -1.51 2.72 -3.07
C LEU A 52 -0.34 1.82 -3.47
N HIS A 53 -0.54 0.51 -3.38
CA HIS A 53 0.50 -0.47 -3.65
C HIS A 53 -0.05 -1.75 -4.26
N THR A 54 0.80 -2.51 -4.94
CA THR A 54 0.52 -3.91 -5.26
C THR A 54 0.96 -4.83 -4.11
N ASP A 55 0.46 -6.07 -4.11
CA ASP A 55 0.86 -7.15 -3.22
C ASP A 55 2.37 -7.43 -3.25
N GLY A 56 3.02 -7.25 -4.42
CA GLY A 56 4.48 -7.36 -4.55
C GLY A 56 5.29 -6.48 -3.58
N VAL A 57 4.71 -5.42 -3.02
CA VAL A 57 5.33 -4.63 -1.93
C VAL A 57 5.21 -5.36 -0.59
N THR A 58 4.00 -5.78 -0.21
CA THR A 58 3.72 -6.37 1.10
C THR A 58 4.21 -7.81 1.21
N GLU A 59 4.20 -8.56 0.11
CA GLU A 59 4.62 -9.96 0.03
C GLU A 59 6.13 -10.13 -0.21
N ALA A 60 6.88 -9.04 -0.40
CA ALA A 60 8.33 -9.09 -0.55
C ALA A 60 9.00 -9.76 0.67
N GLU A 61 9.78 -10.81 0.43
CA GLU A 61 10.40 -11.63 1.46
C GLU A 61 11.87 -11.24 1.74
N ASP A 62 12.25 -11.30 3.02
CA ASP A 62 13.67 -11.33 3.41
C ASP A 62 14.27 -12.75 3.27
N GLN A 63 15.56 -12.89 3.58
CA GLN A 63 16.28 -14.18 3.58
C GLN A 63 15.69 -15.24 4.53
N ASN A 64 14.90 -14.83 5.51
CA ASN A 64 14.24 -15.70 6.49
C ASN A 64 12.77 -15.98 6.11
N LYS A 65 12.35 -15.65 4.89
CA LYS A 65 10.96 -15.79 4.42
C LYS A 65 9.96 -14.94 5.22
N ARG A 66 10.42 -13.81 5.76
CA ARG A 66 9.56 -12.83 6.43
C ARG A 66 9.11 -11.79 5.43
N LEU A 67 7.80 -11.64 5.29
CA LEU A 67 7.19 -10.61 4.45
C LEU A 67 7.52 -9.21 4.99
N PHE A 68 7.63 -8.25 4.09
CA PHE A 68 7.74 -6.84 4.44
C PHE A 68 6.50 -6.42 5.24
N GLY A 69 5.34 -6.72 4.66
CA GLY A 69 4.03 -6.60 5.28
C GLY A 69 3.57 -5.17 5.52
N PHE A 70 2.30 -5.06 5.89
CA PHE A 70 1.62 -3.78 6.14
C PHE A 70 2.27 -2.97 7.27
N GLU A 71 2.76 -3.64 8.33
CA GLU A 71 3.37 -2.96 9.48
C GLU A 71 4.63 -2.18 9.09
N ARG A 72 5.53 -2.77 8.29
CA ARG A 72 6.76 -2.07 7.86
C ARG A 72 6.45 -0.97 6.86
N LEU A 73 5.49 -1.19 5.95
CA LEU A 73 5.02 -0.15 5.04
C LEU A 73 4.47 1.05 5.81
N SER A 74 3.58 0.82 6.78
CA SER A 74 2.99 1.86 7.63
C SER A 74 4.06 2.63 8.40
N GLN A 75 4.99 1.93 9.04
CA GLN A 75 6.11 2.56 9.76
C GLN A 75 7.01 3.38 8.82
N SER A 76 7.26 2.88 7.61
CA SER A 76 8.07 3.57 6.61
C SER A 76 7.46 4.91 6.22
N VAL A 77 6.15 4.95 5.98
CA VAL A 77 5.44 6.17 5.63
C VAL A 77 5.37 7.13 6.82
N GLN A 78 5.01 6.63 8.02
CA GLN A 78 4.93 7.46 9.24
C GLN A 78 6.25 8.17 9.57
N ARG A 79 7.40 7.50 9.42
CA ARG A 79 8.73 8.12 9.64
C ARG A 79 9.00 9.31 8.71
N ARG A 80 8.29 9.38 7.59
CA ARG A 80 8.45 10.39 6.53
C ARG A 80 7.22 11.29 6.41
N HIS A 81 6.34 11.27 7.41
CA HIS A 81 5.19 12.17 7.46
C HIS A 81 5.63 13.64 7.34
N GLY A 82 4.88 14.44 6.58
CA GLY A 82 5.19 15.84 6.29
C GLY A 82 6.31 16.05 5.25
N ARG A 83 6.86 14.98 4.64
CA ARG A 83 7.77 15.07 3.49
C ARG A 83 6.98 15.11 2.17
N SER A 84 7.67 15.43 1.09
CA SER A 84 7.06 15.35 -0.24
C SER A 84 6.74 13.90 -0.63
N ALA A 85 5.76 13.72 -1.52
CA ALA A 85 5.40 12.40 -2.05
C ALA A 85 6.61 11.65 -2.65
N GLU A 86 7.53 12.37 -3.29
CA GLU A 86 8.76 11.79 -3.87
C GLU A 86 9.74 11.28 -2.80
N GLU A 87 9.92 12.04 -1.71
CA GLU A 87 10.75 11.62 -0.56
C GLU A 87 10.14 10.41 0.16
N ILE A 88 8.81 10.39 0.31
CA ILE A 88 8.07 9.26 0.89
C ILE A 88 8.26 8.02 0.03
N LYS A 89 7.97 8.12 -1.28
CA LYS A 89 8.13 7.04 -2.25
C LYS A 89 9.55 6.46 -2.24
N THR A 90 10.55 7.33 -2.40
CA THR A 90 11.97 6.92 -2.42
C THR A 90 12.32 6.21 -1.12
N GLY A 91 11.89 6.75 0.02
CA GLY A 91 12.14 6.16 1.32
C GLY A 91 11.50 4.79 1.54
N ILE A 92 10.29 4.55 1.02
CA ILE A 92 9.64 3.24 1.09
C ILE A 92 10.38 2.24 0.21
N VAL A 93 10.78 2.64 -0.99
CA VAL A 93 11.56 1.79 -1.91
C VAL A 93 12.90 1.40 -1.26
N ASP A 94 13.60 2.34 -0.64
CA ASP A 94 14.85 2.07 0.07
C ASP A 94 14.65 1.07 1.23
N ASP A 95 13.63 1.26 2.06
CA ASP A 95 13.29 0.36 3.17
C ASP A 95 12.94 -1.05 2.65
N LEU A 96 12.19 -1.13 1.55
CA LEU A 96 11.78 -2.38 0.91
C LEU A 96 12.98 -3.14 0.34
N MET A 97 13.85 -2.45 -0.41
CA MET A 97 15.05 -3.05 -0.99
C MET A 97 16.04 -3.48 0.10
N ALA A 98 16.16 -2.72 1.19
CA ALA A 98 16.96 -3.12 2.34
C ALA A 98 16.40 -4.37 3.04
N HIS A 99 15.08 -4.52 3.11
CA HIS A 99 14.43 -5.72 3.66
C HIS A 99 14.63 -6.95 2.79
N ILE A 100 14.44 -6.82 1.46
CA ILE A 100 14.67 -7.89 0.48
C ILE A 100 16.15 -8.32 0.48
N GLY A 101 17.06 -7.35 0.57
CA GLY A 101 18.50 -7.57 0.52
C GLY A 101 18.94 -8.15 -0.83
N ILE A 102 19.46 -9.38 -0.82
CA ILE A 102 19.91 -10.10 -2.03
C ILE A 102 18.87 -11.10 -2.55
N GLN A 103 17.67 -11.15 -1.94
CA GLN A 103 16.63 -12.08 -2.36
C GLN A 103 16.06 -11.69 -3.73
N LYS A 104 15.48 -12.68 -4.40
CA LYS A 104 14.80 -12.47 -5.66
C LYS A 104 13.47 -11.75 -5.42
N ILE A 105 13.18 -10.73 -6.22
CA ILE A 105 11.85 -10.14 -6.30
C ILE A 105 10.95 -11.12 -7.06
N HIS A 106 9.89 -11.56 -6.41
CA HIS A 106 9.00 -12.60 -6.93
C HIS A 106 7.83 -12.05 -7.75
N ASP A 107 7.44 -10.79 -7.51
CA ASP A 107 6.31 -10.13 -8.15
C ASP A 107 6.60 -8.65 -8.45
N ASP A 108 5.77 -8.01 -9.27
CA ASP A 108 5.90 -6.62 -9.65
C ASP A 108 5.63 -5.67 -8.48
N ILE A 109 6.56 -4.74 -8.25
CA ILE A 109 6.48 -3.74 -7.19
C ILE A 109 5.95 -2.43 -7.79
N THR A 110 4.74 -2.03 -7.40
CA THR A 110 4.15 -0.74 -7.78
C THR A 110 3.77 0.05 -6.55
N LEU A 111 4.09 1.34 -6.55
CA LEU A 111 3.80 2.26 -5.46
C LEU A 111 3.34 3.62 -6.01
N VAL A 112 2.25 4.16 -5.46
CA VAL A 112 1.75 5.51 -5.76
C VAL A 112 1.52 6.25 -4.45
N ILE A 113 2.10 7.45 -4.35
CA ILE A 113 1.96 8.35 -3.20
C ILE A 113 1.21 9.60 -3.66
N ILE A 114 0.15 9.95 -2.94
CA ILE A 114 -0.67 11.14 -3.16
C ILE A 114 -0.59 12.03 -1.93
#